data_AF-A0A067DWA2-F1
#
_entry.id   AF-A0A067DWA2-F1
#
_cell.length_a   1.000
_cell.length_b   1.000
_cell.length_c   1.000
_cell.angle_alpha   90.00
_cell.angle_beta   90.00
_cell.angle_gamma   90.00
#
_symmetry.space_group_name_H-M   'P 1'
#
loop_
_entity.id
_entity.type
_entity.pdbx_description
1 polymer ?
#
loop_
_entity_poly.entity_id
_entity_poly.type
_entity_poly.pdbx_seq_one_letter_code
_entity_poly.pdbx_strand_id
1 'polypeptide(L)'
;MAMVASDNAPLLAEVDMGTDSSASTVRATVVQASTIFNDTPATLDKAERLLAEASGYGSQVVVFPEAFIGGYPRGTNFGVSIANRTAKGKEDFRKYHASAIDVPG
;
A
#
# COMPACT_ATOMS: atom_id res chain seq x y z
N MET A 1 32.56 -15.41 31.31
CA MET A 1 31.17 -14.92 31.24
C MET A 1 31.19 -13.64 30.41
N ALA A 2 31.01 -13.76 29.09
CA ALA A 2 30.89 -12.64 28.19
C ALA A 2 29.56 -12.81 27.44
N MET A 3 28.73 -11.78 27.50
CA MET A 3 27.35 -11.78 27.01
C MET A 3 27.37 -11.58 25.50
N VAL A 4 26.77 -12.51 24.75
CA VAL A 4 26.56 -12.38 23.31
C VAL A 4 25.46 -11.33 23.10
N ALA A 5 25.80 -10.27 22.37
CA ALA A 5 24.83 -9.28 21.92
C ALA A 5 23.82 -9.95 20.98
N SER A 6 22.54 -9.77 21.25
CA SER A 6 21.46 -10.24 20.39
C SER A 6 21.43 -9.41 19.11
N ASP A 7 21.81 -10.02 17.99
CA ASP A 7 21.60 -9.45 16.65
C ASP A 7 20.09 -9.36 16.38
N ASN A 8 19.57 -8.14 16.46
CA ASN A 8 18.18 -7.83 16.10
C ASN A 8 18.08 -7.61 14.58
N ALA A 9 18.46 -8.62 13.80
CA ALA A 9 18.22 -8.63 12.36
C ALA A 9 16.74 -8.92 12.10
N PRO A 10 16.06 -8.21 11.18
CA PRO A 10 14.66 -8.48 10.88
C PRO A 10 14.51 -9.94 10.43
N LEU A 11 13.55 -10.65 11.03
CA LEU A 11 13.18 -12.02 10.67
C LEU A 11 12.58 -12.01 9.26
N LEU A 12 13.42 -12.13 8.24
CA LEU A 12 12.98 -12.37 6.88
C LEU A 12 12.67 -13.86 6.74
N ALA A 13 11.40 -14.20 6.56
CA ALA A 13 11.01 -15.56 6.23
C ALA A 13 11.44 -15.85 4.78
N GLU A 14 12.52 -16.58 4.61
CA GLU A 14 12.90 -17.14 3.31
C GLU A 14 12.00 -18.35 3.02
N VAL A 15 11.29 -18.32 1.88
CA VAL A 15 10.45 -19.42 1.41
C VAL A 15 11.01 -19.88 0.06
N ASP A 16 11.56 -21.09 0.02
CA ASP A 16 12.01 -21.74 -1.21
C ASP A 16 10.84 -22.46 -1.90
N MET A 17 10.47 -21.99 -3.09
CA MET A 17 9.31 -22.49 -3.86
C MET A 17 9.69 -23.51 -4.94
N GLY A 18 10.91 -24.07 -4.92
CA GLY A 18 11.35 -25.05 -5.92
C GLY A 18 11.64 -24.37 -7.27
N THR A 19 12.91 -24.11 -7.53
CA THR A 19 13.36 -23.33 -8.69
C THR A 19 13.95 -24.22 -9.78
N ASP A 20 13.71 -23.85 -11.05
CA ASP A 20 14.57 -24.26 -12.16
C ASP A 20 15.96 -23.65 -11.91
N SER A 21 17.01 -24.47 -11.87
CA SER A 21 18.37 -24.05 -11.48
C SER A 21 19.03 -23.03 -12.42
N SER A 22 18.35 -22.65 -13.50
CA SER A 22 18.76 -21.63 -14.48
C SER A 22 18.03 -20.29 -14.32
N ALA A 23 17.00 -20.19 -13.48
CA ALA A 23 16.22 -18.97 -13.31
C ALA A 23 16.92 -17.98 -12.35
N SER A 24 16.93 -16.68 -12.70
CA SER A 24 17.49 -15.65 -11.84
C SER A 24 16.64 -15.44 -10.58
N THR A 25 17.26 -15.46 -9.40
CA THR A 25 16.59 -15.11 -8.14
C THR A 25 16.25 -13.62 -8.10
N VAL A 26 14.99 -13.31 -7.86
CA VAL A 26 14.49 -11.93 -7.68
C VAL A 26 14.11 -11.72 -6.22
N ARG A 27 14.51 -10.59 -5.65
CA ARG A 27 14.04 -10.15 -4.32
C ARG A 27 12.82 -9.26 -4.49
N ALA A 28 11.70 -9.65 -3.88
CA ALA A 28 10.47 -8.90 -3.90
C ALA A 28 10.04 -8.50 -2.47
N THR A 29 9.41 -7.33 -2.33
CA THR A 29 8.83 -6.84 -1.07
C THR A 29 7.35 -6.56 -1.24
N VAL A 30 6.57 -6.97 -0.23
CA VAL A 30 5.17 -6.60 -0.09
C VAL A 30 5.04 -5.54 0.98
N VAL A 31 4.34 -4.45 0.66
CA VAL A 31 4.13 -3.34 1.60
C VAL A 31 2.84 -3.55 2.35
N GLN A 32 2.91 -3.63 3.68
CA GLN A 32 1.73 -3.67 4.55
C GLN A 32 1.53 -2.29 5.20
N ALA A 33 0.78 -1.42 4.53
CA ALA A 33 0.49 -0.07 5.02
C ALA A 33 -0.92 0.40 4.61
N SER A 34 -1.47 1.32 5.38
CA SER A 34 -2.73 2.02 5.05
C SER A 34 -2.50 3.33 4.29
N THR A 35 -3.51 3.74 3.52
CA THR A 35 -3.61 5.08 2.91
C THR A 35 -3.79 6.17 3.97
N ILE A 36 -3.45 7.42 3.65
CA ILE A 36 -3.90 8.60 4.39
C ILE A 36 -5.17 9.09 3.68
N PHE A 37 -6.33 8.68 4.20
CA PHE A 37 -7.61 8.84 3.51
C PHE A 37 -7.97 10.32 3.28
N ASN A 38 -8.39 10.66 2.06
CA ASN A 38 -8.66 12.04 1.57
C ASN A 38 -7.44 12.98 1.50
N ASP A 39 -6.21 12.45 1.61
CA ASP A 39 -4.98 13.24 1.40
C ASP A 39 -4.03 12.46 0.47
N THR A 40 -4.29 12.61 -0.82
CA THR A 40 -3.52 11.95 -1.89
C THR A 40 -2.06 12.38 -1.90
N PRO A 41 -1.71 13.69 -1.79
CA PRO A 41 -0.31 14.12 -1.67
C PRO A 41 0.41 13.46 -0.48
N ALA A 42 -0.17 13.48 0.72
CA ALA A 42 0.47 12.87 1.88
C ALA A 42 0.63 11.34 1.73
N THR A 43 -0.31 10.69 1.04
CA THR A 43 -0.21 9.26 0.70
C THR A 43 0.90 8.98 -0.32
N LEU A 44 1.14 9.87 -1.29
CA LEU A 44 2.26 9.77 -2.22
C LEU A 44 3.60 9.92 -1.47
N ASP A 45 3.73 10.91 -0.58
CA ASP A 45 4.92 11.06 0.27
C ASP A 45 5.18 9.81 1.14
N LYS A 46 4.10 9.15 1.59
CA LYS A 46 4.19 7.87 2.30
C LYS A 46 4.65 6.74 1.38
N ALA A 47 4.13 6.67 0.16
CA ALA A 47 4.55 5.68 -0.84
C ALA A 47 6.04 5.80 -1.17
N GLU A 48 6.53 7.03 -1.37
CA GLU A 48 7.94 7.31 -1.66
C GLU A 48 8.86 6.84 -0.52
N ARG A 49 8.51 7.14 0.73
CA ARG A 49 9.27 6.68 1.90
C ARG A 49 9.33 5.16 2.00
N LEU A 50 8.19 4.48 1.81
CA LEU A 50 8.12 3.02 1.86
C LEU A 50 8.88 2.37 0.71
N LEU A 51 8.89 3.01 -0.47
CA LEU A 51 9.66 2.55 -1.62
C LEU A 51 11.18 2.69 -1.36
N ALA A 52 11.61 3.80 -0.76
CA ALA A 52 13.01 4.01 -0.37
C ALA A 52 13.48 2.98 0.67
N GLU A 53 12.63 2.65 1.65
CA GLU A 53 12.89 1.60 2.63
C GLU A 53 13.01 0.22 1.96
N ALA A 54 12.07 -0.13 1.08
CA ALA A 54 12.11 -1.37 0.32
C ALA A 54 13.36 -1.48 -0.57
N SER A 55 13.78 -0.37 -1.19
CA SER A 55 15.02 -0.31 -1.97
C SER A 55 16.25 -0.57 -1.09
N GLY A 56 16.25 -0.11 0.17
CA GLY A 56 17.30 -0.40 1.15
C GLY A 56 17.48 -1.90 1.45
N TYR A 57 16.43 -2.71 1.24
CA TYR A 57 16.51 -4.17 1.33
C TYR A 57 17.00 -4.85 0.03
N GLY A 58 17.34 -4.09 -1.02
CA GLY A 58 17.76 -4.64 -2.32
C GLY A 58 16.60 -5.23 -3.13
N SER A 59 15.38 -4.76 -2.88
CA SER A 59 14.18 -5.25 -3.58
C SER A 59 14.13 -4.75 -5.01
N GLN A 60 13.86 -5.67 -5.93
CA GLN A 60 13.73 -5.41 -7.36
C GLN A 60 12.25 -5.23 -7.75
N VAL A 61 11.34 -5.77 -6.95
CA VAL A 61 9.89 -5.63 -7.13
C VAL A 61 9.28 -5.24 -5.79
N VAL A 62 8.42 -4.23 -5.79
CA VAL A 62 7.68 -3.78 -4.61
C VAL A 62 6.20 -3.74 -4.95
N VAL A 63 5.37 -4.41 -4.14
CA VAL A 63 3.93 -4.49 -4.35
C VAL A 63 3.21 -3.73 -3.24
N PHE A 64 2.32 -2.83 -3.63
CA PHE A 64 1.46 -2.07 -2.72
C PHE A 64 0.05 -2.67 -2.64
N PRO A 65 -0.70 -2.39 -1.55
CA PRO A 65 -2.09 -2.82 -1.42
C PRO A 65 -3.02 -2.21 -2.47
N GLU A 66 -4.17 -2.85 -2.68
CA GLU A 66 -5.26 -2.33 -3.51
C GLU A 66 -5.74 -0.95 -3.00
N ALA A 67 -6.03 -0.05 -3.95
CA ALA A 67 -6.56 1.29 -3.68
C ALA A 67 -5.70 2.11 -2.70
N PHE A 68 -4.38 1.89 -2.64
CA PHE A 68 -3.50 2.58 -1.71
C PHE A 68 -3.50 4.12 -1.90
N ILE A 69 -3.50 4.61 -3.15
CA ILE A 69 -3.42 6.03 -3.46
C ILE A 69 -4.74 6.78 -3.20
N GLY A 70 -5.83 6.39 -3.87
CA GLY A 70 -7.13 7.05 -3.70
C GLY A 70 -7.89 6.66 -2.42
N GLY A 71 -7.46 5.57 -1.78
CA GLY A 71 -8.09 4.99 -0.60
C GLY A 71 -9.31 4.14 -0.92
N TYR A 72 -9.58 3.15 -0.06
CA TYR A 72 -10.77 2.31 -0.16
C TYR A 72 -11.85 2.82 0.81
N PRO A 73 -13.02 3.27 0.34
CA PRO A 73 -14.05 3.87 1.19
C PRO A 73 -14.84 2.79 1.94
N ARG A 74 -14.19 2.08 2.86
CA ARG A 74 -14.80 0.98 3.63
C ARG A 74 -15.96 1.50 4.49
N GLY A 75 -17.12 0.85 4.36
CA GLY A 75 -18.27 1.08 5.25
C GLY A 75 -19.16 2.28 4.89
N THR A 76 -18.83 3.03 3.84
CA THR A 76 -19.76 4.04 3.30
C THR A 76 -20.69 3.42 2.25
N ASN A 77 -21.94 3.89 2.23
CA ASN A 77 -22.89 3.67 1.15
C ASN A 77 -23.18 4.96 0.37
N PHE A 78 -22.40 6.02 0.60
CA PHE A 78 -22.60 7.37 0.06
C PHE A 78 -24.02 7.91 0.26
N GLY A 79 -24.71 7.49 1.33
CA GLY A 79 -26.08 7.90 1.62
C GLY A 79 -27.08 7.60 0.50
N VAL A 80 -26.84 6.52 -0.26
CA VAL A 80 -27.72 6.01 -1.30
C VAL A 80 -28.63 4.94 -0.73
N SER A 81 -29.94 5.09 -0.96
CA SER A 81 -30.96 4.07 -0.71
C SER A 81 -32.00 4.09 -1.83
N ILE A 82 -32.99 3.19 -1.78
CA ILE A 82 -34.04 3.14 -2.81
C ILE A 82 -34.72 4.50 -2.92
N ALA A 83 -34.68 5.07 -4.12
CA ALA A 83 -35.25 6.38 -4.48
C ALA A 83 -34.71 7.60 -3.70
N ASN A 84 -33.63 7.47 -2.91
CA ASN A 84 -33.09 8.59 -2.13
C ASN A 84 -31.57 8.73 -2.26
N ARG A 85 -31.11 9.99 -2.31
CA ARG A 85 -29.70 10.39 -2.39
C ARG A 85 -29.49 11.60 -1.49
N THR A 86 -28.86 11.39 -0.34
CA THR A 86 -28.68 12.47 0.64
C THR A 86 -27.68 13.53 0.17
N ALA A 87 -27.83 14.78 0.63
CA ALA A 87 -26.88 15.86 0.33
C ALA A 87 -25.48 15.55 0.88
N LYS A 88 -25.41 15.01 2.11
CA LYS A 88 -24.14 14.54 2.72
C LYS A 88 -23.46 13.49 1.85
N GLY A 89 -24.22 12.50 1.37
CA GLY A 89 -23.70 11.44 0.51
C GLY A 89 -23.10 11.94 -0.80
N LYS A 90 -23.74 12.94 -1.43
CA LYS A 90 -23.19 13.61 -2.63
C LYS A 90 -21.88 14.33 -2.33
N GLU A 91 -21.79 14.99 -1.19
CA GLU A 91 -20.58 15.68 -0.76
C GLU A 91 -19.44 14.70 -0.43
N ASP A 92 -19.75 13.59 0.24
CA ASP A 92 -18.78 12.52 0.54
C ASP A 92 -18.25 11.89 -0.77
N PHE A 93 -19.13 11.66 -1.75
CA PHE A 93 -18.71 11.21 -3.09
C PHE A 93 -17.86 12.25 -3.81
N ARG A 94 -18.22 13.54 -3.75
CA ARG A 94 -17.44 14.63 -4.36
C ARG A 94 -16.02 14.69 -3.79
N LYS A 95 -15.86 14.56 -2.47
CA LYS A 95 -14.54 14.55 -1.80
C LYS A 95 -13.73 13.32 -2.19
N TYR A 96 -14.37 12.15 -2.22
CA TYR A 96 -13.73 10.91 -2.64
C TYR A 96 -13.22 11.01 -4.09
N HIS A 97 -14.07 11.48 -5.01
CA HIS A 97 -13.68 11.73 -6.40
C HIS A 97 -12.54 12.77 -6.50
N ALA A 98 -12.59 13.86 -5.74
CA ALA A 98 -11.54 14.88 -5.74
C ALA A 98 -10.18 14.38 -5.21
N SER A 99 -10.15 13.22 -4.54
CA SER A 99 -8.92 12.58 -4.05
C SER A 99 -8.37 11.53 -5.04
N ALA A 100 -9.06 11.30 -6.16
CA ALA A 100 -8.56 10.39 -7.21
C ALA A 100 -7.45 11.06 -8.04
N ILE A 101 -6.68 10.21 -8.74
CA ILE A 101 -5.73 10.65 -9.76
C ILE A 101 -6.24 10.26 -11.13
N ASP A 102 -5.88 11.03 -12.15
CA ASP A 102 -6.10 10.66 -13.53
C ASP A 102 -5.00 9.69 -13.99
N VAL A 103 -5.40 8.58 -14.61
CA VAL A 103 -4.47 7.61 -15.21
C VAL A 103 -4.65 7.67 -16.73
N PRO A 104 -3.63 8.07 -17.50
CA PRO A 104 -3.73 8.10 -18.96
C PRO A 104 -3.87 6.68 -19.52
N GLY A 105 -4.73 6.52 -20.53
CA GLY A 105 -5.00 5.26 -21.22
C GLY A 105 -5.40 5.49 -22.66
#